data_AF-A0AAD9WB00-F1
#
_entry.id   AF-A0AAD9WB00-F1
#
_cell.length_a   1.000
_cell.length_b   1.000
_cell.length_c   1.000
_cell.angle_alpha   90.00
_cell.angle_beta   90.00
_cell.angle_gamma   90.00
#
_symmetry.space_group_name_H-M   'P 1'
#
loop_
_entity.id
_entity.type
_entity.pdbx_description
1 polymer ?
#
loop_
_entity_poly.entity_id
_entity_poly.type
_entity_poly.pdbx_seq_one_letter_code
_entity_poly.pdbx_strand_id
1 'polypeptide(L)'
;MVMLRLTAEQYRKLPILADESTCSGKTYIVTGGNSGLGLETARHLVEFKASRVILAVRNLTAGENAKEDIEQTTGHKGVVWHIDMASQPSIQGFVNKVSAEVDRIDGFVANAGVMLDSWSTSEGMETSMQINVVNTLFLGTLMLPKLSAVARELGTQPTLVFIVSVLGYTAKSEMDKSRDRNIFEGFNDQKKANMNARYALTKLVEELAVRQLTAAVPVERTGVIVNMVAPGLCHSGLGRDTGSFTKAMLSAIKAMMARTSEEGSRTILHGLVAGGESHGKLLSGCKIKEFWVPDWVNNVEGQRLQRGIWTELVKKFEHVEPGCVKQLSSLVKSSSGQLLVTTASALIANPHHPTSITSSSDGIAIMAINYLILLSRQGKVRLAKWFQTMSPKEKAKIVKDVSQLVLARRTRMCNFLEYKDTKIVYRRYASLFFIAGASSDDNELITLEVIHRYVEQMDKYYGNVCELDIIFSFTKAYWILDELLLAGELQESSKKTVLRCIAQQDSLEDMEVEDEVTKIM
;
A
#
# COMPACT_ATOMS: atom_id res chain seq x y z
N MET A 1 21.73 3.49 -1.90
CA MET A 1 21.79 2.53 -0.77
C MET A 1 21.22 1.16 -1.11
N VAL A 2 20.06 1.05 -1.79
CA VAL A 2 19.45 -0.23 -2.21
C VAL A 2 20.40 -1.10 -3.05
N MET A 3 21.03 -0.56 -4.09
CA MET A 3 21.93 -1.35 -4.96
C MET A 3 23.11 -1.96 -4.20
N LEU A 4 23.71 -1.23 -3.24
CA LEU A 4 24.77 -1.78 -2.39
C LEU A 4 24.28 -2.94 -1.51
N ARG A 5 23.05 -2.84 -0.98
CA ARG A 5 22.42 -3.91 -0.19
C ARG A 5 22.14 -5.15 -1.06
N LEU A 6 21.69 -4.94 -2.30
CA LEU A 6 21.48 -6.01 -3.27
C LEU A 6 22.79 -6.72 -3.62
N THR A 7 23.85 -5.96 -3.95
CA THR A 7 25.18 -6.50 -4.26
C THR A 7 25.72 -7.35 -3.11
N ALA A 8 25.63 -6.86 -1.87
CA ALA A 8 26.11 -7.62 -0.70
C ALA A 8 25.27 -8.87 -0.43
N GLU A 9 23.96 -8.83 -0.69
CA GLU A 9 23.10 -10.00 -0.59
C GLU A 9 23.41 -11.05 -1.66
N GLN A 10 23.75 -10.62 -2.87
CA GLN A 10 23.91 -11.49 -4.03
C GLN A 10 24.96 -12.59 -3.85
N TYR A 11 25.97 -12.37 -2.99
CA TYR A 11 27.00 -13.36 -2.65
C TYR A 11 26.65 -14.28 -1.47
N ARG A 12 25.49 -14.11 -0.84
CA ARG A 12 25.04 -14.98 0.24
C ARG A 12 24.28 -16.18 -0.30
N LYS A 13 24.68 -17.38 0.15
CA LYS A 13 23.94 -18.62 -0.06
C LYS A 13 22.60 -18.56 0.66
N LEU A 14 21.52 -18.73 -0.10
CA LEU A 14 20.17 -18.71 0.46
C LEU A 14 19.78 -20.04 1.12
N PRO A 15 19.12 -20.06 2.29
CA PRO A 15 18.55 -21.28 2.85
C PRO A 15 17.33 -21.74 2.04
N ILE A 16 16.96 -23.02 2.14
CA ILE A 16 15.64 -23.50 1.72
C ILE A 16 14.78 -23.54 2.99
N LEU A 17 13.71 -22.75 3.04
CA LEU A 17 12.83 -22.61 4.22
C LEU A 17 11.51 -23.38 4.09
N ALA A 18 11.23 -23.94 2.92
CA ALA A 18 10.16 -24.89 2.71
C ALA A 18 10.72 -26.32 2.77
N ASP A 19 9.92 -27.25 3.24
CA ASP A 19 10.20 -28.67 3.31
C ASP A 19 8.90 -29.49 3.18
N GLU A 20 9.03 -30.82 3.30
CA GLU A 20 7.90 -31.74 3.25
C GLU A 20 6.82 -31.41 4.29
N SER A 21 7.17 -30.98 5.52
CA SER A 21 6.19 -30.63 6.55
C SER A 21 5.35 -29.41 6.16
N THR A 22 5.93 -28.49 5.40
CA THR A 22 5.25 -27.27 4.93
C THR A 22 4.47 -27.47 3.64
N CYS A 23 4.80 -28.47 2.81
CA CYS A 23 4.25 -28.63 1.44
C CYS A 23 3.45 -29.91 1.23
N SER A 24 3.63 -30.94 2.06
CA SER A 24 2.98 -32.24 1.87
C SER A 24 1.46 -32.12 1.86
N GLY A 25 0.82 -32.78 0.89
CA GLY A 25 -0.65 -32.78 0.74
C GLY A 25 -1.25 -31.46 0.23
N LYS A 26 -0.44 -30.46 -0.10
CA LYS A 26 -0.90 -29.14 -0.59
C LYS A 26 -0.91 -29.03 -2.11
N THR A 27 -1.66 -28.07 -2.63
CA THR A 27 -1.76 -27.78 -4.07
C THR A 27 -1.19 -26.42 -4.40
N TYR A 28 -0.35 -26.36 -5.43
CA TYR A 28 0.32 -25.14 -5.88
C TYR A 28 0.13 -24.89 -7.37
N ILE A 29 0.05 -23.61 -7.75
CA ILE A 29 0.02 -23.16 -9.13
C ILE A 29 1.17 -22.19 -9.36
N VAL A 30 1.97 -22.41 -10.40
CA VAL A 30 3.12 -21.56 -10.74
C VAL A 30 3.03 -21.11 -12.20
N THR A 31 2.84 -19.81 -12.43
CA THR A 31 2.87 -19.26 -13.80
C THR A 31 4.31 -19.13 -14.30
N GLY A 32 4.54 -19.43 -15.58
CA GLY A 32 5.91 -19.50 -16.12
C GLY A 32 6.73 -20.66 -15.53
N GLY A 33 6.06 -21.74 -15.12
CA GLY A 33 6.67 -22.91 -14.48
C GLY A 33 7.57 -23.76 -15.37
N ASN A 34 7.75 -23.45 -16.65
CA ASN A 34 8.54 -24.25 -17.59
C ASN A 34 10.03 -23.88 -17.65
N SER A 35 10.49 -22.82 -16.96
CA SER A 35 11.89 -22.41 -17.03
C SER A 35 12.34 -21.58 -15.82
N GLY A 36 13.65 -21.55 -15.60
CA GLY A 36 14.29 -20.67 -14.62
C GLY A 36 13.69 -20.80 -13.20
N LEU A 37 13.38 -19.66 -12.59
CA LEU A 37 12.85 -19.59 -11.22
C LEU A 37 11.53 -20.35 -11.04
N GLY A 38 10.63 -20.29 -12.03
CA GLY A 38 9.34 -20.97 -11.97
C GLY A 38 9.49 -22.49 -12.00
N LEU A 39 10.39 -23.00 -12.85
CA LEU A 39 10.71 -24.43 -12.94
C LEU A 39 11.28 -24.94 -11.61
N GLU A 40 12.30 -24.27 -11.08
CA GLU A 40 12.92 -24.73 -9.83
C GLU A 40 11.99 -24.56 -8.61
N THR A 41 11.09 -23.57 -8.63
CA THR A 41 10.02 -23.48 -7.62
C THR A 41 9.10 -24.69 -7.71
N ALA A 42 8.62 -25.04 -8.91
CA ALA A 42 7.76 -26.19 -9.12
C ALA A 42 8.45 -27.51 -8.72
N ARG A 43 9.73 -27.68 -9.09
CA ARG A 43 10.53 -28.85 -8.71
C ARG A 43 10.62 -29.02 -7.21
N HIS A 44 10.95 -27.97 -6.46
CA HIS A 44 11.02 -28.04 -5.00
C HIS A 44 9.67 -28.40 -4.37
N LEU A 45 8.57 -27.82 -4.87
CA LEU A 45 7.23 -28.14 -4.36
C LEU A 45 6.88 -29.62 -4.58
N VAL A 46 7.23 -30.17 -5.75
CA VAL A 46 7.05 -31.60 -6.06
C VAL A 46 7.96 -32.48 -5.18
N GLU A 47 9.23 -32.11 -5.02
CA GLU A 47 10.20 -32.78 -4.15
C GLU A 47 9.68 -32.87 -2.70
N PHE A 48 9.09 -31.77 -2.20
CA PHE A 48 8.48 -31.64 -0.87
C PHE A 48 7.06 -32.23 -0.78
N LYS A 49 6.73 -33.17 -1.66
CA LYS A 49 5.51 -33.99 -1.63
C LYS A 49 4.21 -33.19 -1.70
N ALA A 50 4.22 -32.02 -2.36
CA ALA A 50 2.97 -31.37 -2.74
C ALA A 50 2.07 -32.34 -3.50
N SER A 51 0.79 -32.42 -3.13
CA SER A 51 -0.16 -33.35 -3.76
C SER A 51 -0.39 -33.02 -5.23
N ARG A 52 -0.29 -31.74 -5.61
CA ARG A 52 -0.50 -31.28 -6.98
C ARG A 52 0.27 -29.99 -7.22
N VAL A 53 1.08 -29.96 -8.28
CA VAL A 53 1.77 -28.76 -8.76
C VAL A 53 1.39 -28.54 -10.22
N ILE A 54 0.71 -27.42 -10.49
CA ILE A 54 0.27 -27.01 -11.82
C ILE A 54 1.29 -26.01 -12.40
N LEU A 55 2.01 -26.45 -13.42
CA LEU A 55 2.87 -25.63 -14.26
C LEU A 55 1.99 -24.90 -15.27
N ALA A 56 1.66 -23.63 -14.99
CA ALA A 56 0.84 -22.81 -15.87
C ALA A 56 1.74 -22.06 -16.87
N VAL A 57 1.65 -22.41 -18.15
CA VAL A 57 2.64 -22.02 -19.17
C VAL A 57 1.98 -21.62 -20.49
N ARG A 58 2.66 -20.76 -21.27
CA ARG A 58 2.20 -20.37 -22.61
C ARG A 58 2.44 -21.45 -23.65
N ASN A 59 3.63 -22.07 -23.64
CA ASN A 59 3.98 -23.12 -24.60
C ASN A 59 3.86 -24.49 -23.93
N LEU A 60 2.83 -25.24 -24.31
CA LEU A 60 2.53 -26.56 -23.73
C LEU A 60 3.67 -27.57 -23.96
N THR A 61 4.29 -27.59 -25.13
CA THR A 61 5.44 -28.48 -25.40
C THR A 61 6.59 -28.22 -24.44
N ALA A 62 6.95 -26.95 -24.23
CA ALA A 62 7.98 -26.59 -23.26
C ALA A 62 7.56 -26.92 -21.81
N GLY A 63 6.26 -26.83 -21.51
CA GLY A 63 5.70 -27.23 -20.23
C GLY A 63 5.80 -28.74 -19.98
N GLU A 64 5.44 -29.57 -20.96
CA GLU A 64 5.55 -31.03 -20.84
C GLU A 64 6.99 -31.47 -20.70
N ASN A 65 7.93 -30.86 -21.44
CA ASN A 65 9.37 -31.13 -21.26
C ASN A 65 9.83 -30.79 -19.82
N ALA A 66 9.36 -29.66 -19.27
CA ALA A 66 9.68 -29.26 -17.90
C ALA A 66 9.06 -30.20 -16.85
N LYS A 67 7.84 -30.69 -17.10
CA LYS A 67 7.18 -31.69 -16.26
C LYS A 67 7.94 -33.03 -16.29
N GLU A 68 8.35 -33.50 -17.46
CA GLU A 68 9.14 -34.73 -17.60
C GLU A 68 10.46 -34.63 -16.83
N ASP A 69 11.13 -33.49 -16.92
CA ASP A 69 12.37 -33.21 -16.16
C ASP A 69 12.12 -33.21 -14.63
N ILE A 70 11.03 -32.63 -14.14
CA ILE A 70 10.64 -32.73 -12.73
C ILE A 70 10.34 -34.19 -12.33
N GLU A 71 9.57 -34.91 -13.14
CA GLU A 71 9.20 -36.31 -12.88
C GLU A 71 10.43 -37.22 -12.80
N GLN A 72 11.41 -37.03 -13.69
CA GLN A 72 12.66 -37.79 -13.70
C GLN A 72 13.55 -37.48 -12.50
N THR A 73 13.60 -36.22 -12.07
CA THR A 73 14.51 -35.79 -10.99
C THR A 73 13.93 -35.98 -9.58
N THR A 74 12.61 -35.97 -9.43
CA THR A 74 11.93 -36.06 -8.11
C THR A 74 11.19 -37.39 -7.90
N GLY A 75 10.88 -38.12 -8.98
CA GLY A 75 10.05 -39.33 -8.93
C GLY A 75 8.55 -39.09 -8.75
N HIS A 76 8.08 -37.83 -8.82
CA HIS A 76 6.68 -37.46 -8.57
C HIS A 76 6.07 -36.67 -9.75
N LYS A 77 4.75 -36.84 -9.94
CA LYS A 77 4.01 -36.30 -11.10
C LYS A 77 3.76 -34.78 -11.01
N GLY A 78 3.96 -34.10 -12.13
CA GLY A 78 3.52 -32.71 -12.34
C GLY A 78 2.30 -32.62 -13.28
N VAL A 79 1.70 -31.44 -13.40
CA VAL A 79 0.62 -31.18 -14.36
C VAL A 79 0.88 -29.88 -15.10
N VAL A 80 0.63 -29.83 -16.41
CA VAL A 80 0.87 -28.65 -17.26
C VAL A 80 -0.43 -28.09 -17.78
N TRP A 81 -0.71 -26.82 -17.50
CA TRP A 81 -1.90 -26.11 -17.97
C TRP A 81 -1.52 -24.90 -18.83
N HIS A 82 -2.34 -24.61 -19.85
CA HIS A 82 -2.11 -23.46 -20.73
C HIS A 82 -2.56 -22.16 -20.06
N ILE A 83 -1.70 -21.14 -20.10
CA ILE A 83 -2.06 -19.73 -19.89
C ILE A 83 -1.11 -18.84 -20.71
N ASP A 84 -1.66 -17.92 -21.50
CA ASP A 84 -0.91 -16.84 -22.13
C ASP A 84 -1.18 -15.52 -21.41
N MET A 85 -0.16 -14.98 -20.73
CA MET A 85 -0.25 -13.70 -20.01
C MET A 85 -0.36 -12.50 -20.95
N ALA A 86 -0.20 -12.68 -22.27
CA ALA A 86 -0.44 -11.64 -23.27
C ALA A 86 -1.91 -11.61 -23.77
N SER A 87 -2.80 -12.43 -23.19
CA SER A 87 -4.21 -12.56 -23.61
C SER A 87 -5.14 -12.68 -22.39
N GLN A 88 -5.96 -11.66 -22.17
CA GLN A 88 -7.02 -11.61 -21.16
C GLN A 88 -8.04 -12.76 -21.33
N PRO A 89 -8.52 -13.11 -22.54
CA PRO A 89 -9.32 -14.31 -22.74
C PRO A 89 -8.63 -15.59 -22.28
N SER A 90 -7.32 -15.73 -22.50
CA SER A 90 -6.56 -16.88 -21.99
C SER A 90 -6.50 -16.89 -20.46
N ILE A 91 -6.39 -15.73 -19.82
CA ILE A 91 -6.37 -15.58 -18.36
C ILE A 91 -7.74 -15.94 -17.77
N GLN A 92 -8.83 -15.40 -18.33
CA GLN A 92 -10.20 -15.74 -17.92
C GLN A 92 -10.47 -17.24 -18.07
N GLY A 93 -10.12 -17.83 -19.22
CA GLY A 93 -10.26 -19.27 -19.45
C GLY A 93 -9.46 -20.11 -18.44
N PHE A 94 -8.25 -19.68 -18.10
CA PHE A 94 -7.44 -20.34 -17.07
C PHE A 94 -8.09 -20.25 -15.69
N VAL A 95 -8.55 -19.07 -15.26
CA VAL A 95 -9.21 -18.87 -13.96
C VAL A 95 -10.50 -19.68 -13.86
N ASN A 96 -11.31 -19.72 -14.93
CA ASN A 96 -12.53 -20.52 -14.97
C ASN A 96 -12.23 -22.01 -14.80
N LYS A 97 -11.19 -22.50 -15.49
CA LYS A 97 -10.73 -23.88 -15.34
C LYS A 97 -10.24 -24.18 -13.93
N VAL A 98 -9.42 -23.29 -13.34
CA VAL A 98 -8.95 -23.44 -11.95
C VAL A 98 -10.13 -23.47 -10.98
N SER A 99 -11.10 -22.59 -11.16
CA SER A 99 -12.26 -22.51 -10.28
C SER A 99 -13.12 -23.78 -10.33
N ALA A 100 -13.25 -24.39 -11.51
CA ALA A 100 -14.05 -25.58 -11.77
C ALA A 100 -13.35 -26.91 -11.40
N GLU A 101 -12.04 -27.03 -11.60
CA GLU A 101 -11.32 -28.32 -11.52
C GLU A 101 -10.30 -28.42 -10.38
N VAL A 102 -10.12 -27.36 -9.59
CA VAL A 102 -9.15 -27.33 -8.49
C VAL A 102 -9.84 -27.00 -7.18
N ASP A 103 -10.08 -28.02 -6.35
CA ASP A 103 -10.81 -27.87 -5.08
C ASP A 103 -9.98 -27.23 -3.97
N ARG A 104 -8.66 -27.42 -4.01
CA ARG A 104 -7.72 -26.92 -3.01
C ARG A 104 -6.59 -26.17 -3.69
N ILE A 105 -6.25 -24.99 -3.18
CA ILE A 105 -5.08 -24.20 -3.58
C ILE A 105 -4.47 -23.62 -2.30
N ASP A 106 -3.24 -24.02 -1.97
CA ASP A 106 -2.50 -23.52 -0.81
C ASP A 106 -1.48 -22.45 -1.23
N GLY A 107 -1.09 -22.41 -2.51
CA GLY A 107 -0.19 -21.38 -3.02
C GLY A 107 -0.37 -21.09 -4.50
N PHE A 108 -0.38 -19.81 -4.85
CA PHE A 108 -0.39 -19.32 -6.22
C PHE A 108 0.80 -18.39 -6.44
N VAL A 109 1.68 -18.74 -7.38
CA VAL A 109 2.86 -17.94 -7.72
C VAL A 109 2.65 -17.28 -9.08
N ALA A 110 2.39 -15.97 -9.06
CA ALA A 110 2.35 -15.11 -10.23
C ALA A 110 3.79 -14.75 -10.67
N ASN A 111 4.50 -15.75 -11.21
CA ASN A 111 5.91 -15.66 -11.57
C ASN A 111 6.18 -15.28 -13.04
N ALA A 112 5.24 -15.55 -13.94
CA ALA A 112 5.41 -15.22 -15.35
C ALA A 112 5.71 -13.72 -15.56
N GLY A 113 6.74 -13.43 -16.36
CA GLY A 113 7.12 -12.06 -16.70
C GLY A 113 8.09 -12.03 -17.88
N VAL A 114 8.18 -10.87 -18.52
CA VAL A 114 9.01 -10.65 -19.72
C VAL A 114 9.93 -9.44 -19.53
N MET A 115 11.05 -9.46 -20.25
CA MET A 115 11.97 -8.33 -20.39
C MET A 115 12.30 -8.21 -21.88
N LEU A 116 11.74 -7.19 -22.53
CA LEU A 116 11.87 -6.94 -23.96
C LEU A 116 12.72 -5.69 -24.20
N ASP A 117 13.62 -5.76 -25.18
CA ASP A 117 14.47 -4.62 -25.57
C ASP A 117 13.77 -3.68 -26.56
N SER A 118 12.73 -4.16 -27.24
CA SER A 118 12.00 -3.42 -28.27
C SER A 118 10.56 -3.17 -27.85
N TRP A 119 10.06 -2.01 -28.26
CA TRP A 119 8.65 -1.68 -28.10
C TRP A 119 7.80 -2.64 -28.95
N SER A 120 6.80 -3.22 -28.31
CA SER A 120 5.68 -3.91 -28.95
C SER A 120 4.43 -3.65 -28.14
N THR A 121 3.26 -3.98 -28.69
CA THR A 121 1.99 -3.81 -27.97
C THR A 121 1.21 -5.12 -27.91
N SER A 122 0.47 -5.30 -26.83
CA SER A 122 -0.47 -6.38 -26.58
C SER A 122 -1.68 -5.75 -25.88
N GLU A 123 -2.88 -6.03 -26.39
CA GLU A 123 -4.15 -5.56 -25.80
C GLU A 123 -4.21 -4.04 -25.56
N GLY A 124 -3.60 -3.27 -26.48
CA GLY A 124 -3.61 -1.81 -26.44
C GLY A 124 -2.58 -1.18 -25.49
N MET A 125 -1.70 -1.96 -24.87
CA MET A 125 -0.62 -1.46 -24.01
C MET A 125 0.74 -2.01 -24.44
N GLU A 126 1.83 -1.30 -24.11
CA GLU A 126 3.19 -1.82 -24.26
C GLU A 126 3.31 -3.21 -23.59
N THR A 127 3.82 -4.19 -24.34
CA THR A 127 3.75 -5.61 -23.98
C THR A 127 4.33 -5.94 -22.60
N SER A 128 5.45 -5.32 -22.21
CA SER A 128 6.05 -5.57 -20.89
C SER A 128 5.15 -5.05 -19.77
N MET A 129 4.56 -3.86 -19.92
CA MET A 129 3.58 -3.31 -18.99
C MET A 129 2.28 -4.12 -18.96
N GLN A 130 1.78 -4.56 -20.13
CA GLN A 130 0.59 -5.41 -20.23
C GLN A 130 0.79 -6.71 -19.47
N ILE A 131 1.89 -7.44 -19.73
CA ILE A 131 2.15 -8.75 -19.13
C ILE A 131 2.53 -8.64 -17.65
N ASN A 132 3.57 -7.85 -17.33
CA ASN A 132 4.17 -7.84 -15.99
C ASN A 132 3.33 -7.08 -14.96
N VAL A 133 2.43 -6.18 -15.39
CA VAL A 133 1.63 -5.35 -14.49
C VAL A 133 0.15 -5.63 -14.69
N VAL A 134 -0.43 -5.24 -15.82
CA VAL A 134 -1.89 -5.27 -16.00
C VAL A 134 -2.43 -6.69 -15.86
N ASN A 135 -1.94 -7.62 -16.68
CA ASN A 135 -2.43 -8.99 -16.72
C ASN A 135 -1.98 -9.82 -15.52
N THR A 136 -0.83 -9.49 -14.92
CA THR A 136 -0.37 -10.12 -13.67
C THR A 136 -1.28 -9.76 -12.49
N LEU A 137 -1.61 -8.47 -12.32
CA LEU A 137 -2.54 -8.03 -11.27
C LEU A 137 -4.00 -8.44 -11.59
N PHE A 138 -4.39 -8.50 -12.86
CA PHE A 138 -5.69 -9.02 -13.28
C PHE A 138 -5.85 -10.49 -12.89
N LEU A 139 -4.88 -11.34 -13.24
CA LEU A 139 -4.87 -12.75 -12.84
C LEU A 139 -4.91 -12.89 -11.31
N GLY A 140 -4.08 -12.15 -10.57
CA GLY A 140 -4.09 -12.18 -9.12
C GLY A 140 -5.43 -11.76 -8.52
N THR A 141 -6.05 -10.72 -9.08
CA THR A 141 -7.39 -10.22 -8.72
C THR A 141 -8.45 -11.29 -8.92
N LEU A 142 -8.46 -11.95 -10.07
CA LEU A 142 -9.42 -13.01 -10.39
C LEU A 142 -9.22 -14.29 -9.57
N MET A 143 -7.99 -14.56 -9.12
CA MET A 143 -7.69 -15.72 -8.26
C MET A 143 -8.09 -15.51 -6.79
N LEU A 144 -8.13 -14.27 -6.30
CA LEU A 144 -8.41 -13.96 -4.89
C LEU A 144 -9.75 -14.53 -4.38
N PRO A 145 -10.89 -14.44 -5.10
CA PRO A 145 -12.14 -15.08 -4.68
C PRO A 145 -12.00 -16.58 -4.44
N LYS A 146 -11.36 -17.31 -5.37
CA LYS A 146 -11.14 -18.76 -5.23
C LYS A 146 -10.22 -19.08 -4.05
N LEU A 147 -9.13 -18.34 -3.89
CA LEU A 147 -8.21 -18.51 -2.76
C LEU A 147 -8.91 -18.26 -1.42
N SER A 148 -9.72 -17.20 -1.34
CA SER A 148 -10.48 -16.87 -0.13
C SER A 148 -11.56 -17.90 0.19
N ALA A 149 -12.26 -18.42 -0.83
CA ALA A 149 -13.21 -19.51 -0.66
C ALA A 149 -12.53 -20.77 -0.09
N VAL A 150 -11.39 -21.18 -0.66
CA VAL A 150 -10.59 -22.32 -0.17
C VAL A 150 -10.14 -22.11 1.27
N ALA A 151 -9.65 -20.91 1.60
CA ALA A 151 -9.23 -20.57 2.96
C ALA A 151 -10.35 -20.81 3.98
N ARG A 152 -11.57 -20.36 3.64
CA ARG A 152 -12.76 -20.52 4.48
C ARG A 152 -13.26 -21.96 4.56
N GLU A 153 -13.32 -22.66 3.43
CA GLU A 153 -13.90 -24.02 3.34
C GLU A 153 -13.00 -25.07 3.98
N LEU A 154 -11.68 -24.94 3.83
CA LEU A 154 -10.71 -25.93 4.31
C LEU A 154 -10.00 -25.50 5.60
N GLY A 155 -10.24 -24.28 6.10
CA GLY A 155 -9.51 -23.73 7.24
C GLY A 155 -8.00 -23.60 6.99
N THR A 156 -7.60 -23.45 5.73
CA THR A 156 -6.21 -23.24 5.32
C THR A 156 -5.90 -21.75 5.21
N GLN A 157 -4.63 -21.41 5.01
CA GLN A 157 -4.18 -20.05 4.75
C GLN A 157 -3.42 -20.00 3.43
N PRO A 158 -4.11 -19.89 2.29
CA PRO A 158 -3.47 -19.83 0.98
C PRO A 158 -2.60 -18.59 0.81
N THR A 159 -1.53 -18.72 0.04
CA THR A 159 -0.61 -17.61 -0.26
C THR A 159 -0.58 -17.26 -1.73
N LEU A 160 -0.81 -15.99 -2.07
CA LEU A 160 -0.61 -15.41 -3.38
C LEU A 160 0.72 -14.66 -3.42
N VAL A 161 1.63 -15.07 -4.30
CA VAL A 161 2.99 -14.51 -4.42
C VAL A 161 3.12 -13.76 -5.75
N PHE A 162 3.46 -12.48 -5.69
CA PHE A 162 3.85 -11.67 -6.84
C PHE A 162 5.37 -11.54 -6.92
N ILE A 163 5.95 -11.77 -8.10
CA ILE A 163 7.40 -11.68 -8.30
C ILE A 163 7.78 -10.27 -8.72
N VAL A 164 8.19 -9.45 -7.76
CA VAL A 164 8.67 -8.08 -7.98
C VAL A 164 10.19 -8.04 -8.16
N SER A 165 10.79 -6.84 -8.17
CA SER A 165 12.24 -6.68 -8.20
C SER A 165 12.66 -5.39 -7.52
N VAL A 166 13.71 -5.45 -6.70
CA VAL A 166 14.34 -4.26 -6.10
C VAL A 166 14.98 -3.33 -7.14
N LEU A 167 15.18 -3.81 -8.37
CA LEU A 167 15.55 -2.94 -9.50
C LEU A 167 14.46 -1.91 -9.80
N GLY A 168 13.20 -2.16 -9.42
CA GLY A 168 12.12 -1.20 -9.58
C GLY A 168 12.43 0.15 -8.92
N TYR A 169 13.14 0.16 -7.81
CA TYR A 169 13.52 1.41 -7.12
C TYR A 169 14.50 2.29 -7.91
N THR A 170 15.14 1.79 -8.96
CA THR A 170 15.97 2.61 -9.87
C THR A 170 15.14 3.31 -10.94
N ALA A 171 13.87 2.95 -11.12
CA ALA A 171 12.96 3.51 -12.12
C ALA A 171 12.10 4.67 -11.60
N LYS A 172 12.39 5.22 -10.42
CA LYS A 172 11.63 6.35 -9.85
C LYS A 172 11.55 7.53 -10.83
N SER A 173 12.66 7.90 -11.47
CA SER A 173 12.69 9.00 -12.44
C SER A 173 11.82 8.75 -13.67
N GLU A 174 11.67 7.49 -14.10
CA GLU A 174 10.76 7.12 -15.20
C GLU A 174 9.31 7.15 -14.73
N MET A 175 9.02 6.66 -13.53
CA MET A 175 7.71 6.74 -12.88
C MET A 175 7.25 8.20 -12.72
N ASP A 176 8.17 9.10 -12.36
CA ASP A 176 7.87 10.52 -12.16
C ASP A 176 7.43 11.24 -13.45
N LYS A 177 7.72 10.69 -14.65
CA LYS A 177 7.31 11.26 -15.95
C LYS A 177 5.82 11.11 -16.24
N SER A 178 5.11 10.24 -15.51
CA SER A 178 3.71 9.89 -15.78
C SER A 178 2.78 10.26 -14.61
N ARG A 179 3.15 11.29 -13.83
CA ARG A 179 2.45 11.70 -12.60
C ARG A 179 1.24 12.62 -12.79
N ASP A 180 1.04 13.16 -13.98
CA ASP A 180 -0.18 13.89 -14.33
C ASP A 180 -1.24 12.89 -14.80
N ARG A 181 -2.52 13.12 -14.43
CA ARG A 181 -3.68 12.25 -14.70
C ARG A 181 -3.52 11.41 -16.00
N ASN A 182 -3.76 10.09 -15.90
CA ASN A 182 -3.54 9.06 -16.93
C ASN A 182 -2.13 8.41 -16.90
N ILE A 183 -1.80 7.75 -15.78
CA ILE A 183 -0.52 7.11 -15.52
C ILE A 183 -0.19 6.07 -16.61
N PHE A 184 -1.12 5.15 -16.90
CA PHE A 184 -0.87 4.08 -17.87
C PHE A 184 -0.82 4.60 -19.30
N GLU A 185 -1.51 5.70 -19.62
CA GLU A 185 -1.38 6.37 -20.91
C GLU A 185 0.04 6.96 -21.07
N GLY A 186 0.56 7.59 -20.01
CA GLY A 186 1.94 8.08 -19.96
C GLY A 186 2.99 6.98 -20.17
N PHE A 187 2.73 5.77 -19.67
CA PHE A 187 3.59 4.61 -19.93
C PHE A 187 3.45 4.05 -21.34
N ASN A 188 2.36 4.37 -22.03
CA ASN A 188 1.98 3.80 -23.32
C ASN A 188 2.28 4.75 -24.51
N ASP A 189 3.27 5.62 -24.38
CA ASP A 189 3.77 6.47 -25.47
C ASP A 189 5.09 5.92 -26.04
N GLN A 190 5.04 5.34 -27.25
CA GLN A 190 6.21 4.76 -27.91
C GLN A 190 7.36 5.76 -28.10
N LYS A 191 7.06 7.04 -28.33
CA LYS A 191 8.08 8.07 -28.61
C LYS A 191 8.82 8.49 -27.35
N LYS A 192 8.17 8.39 -26.19
CA LYS A 192 8.75 8.75 -24.88
C LYS A 192 9.31 7.54 -24.12
N ALA A 193 9.05 6.34 -24.61
CA ALA A 193 9.40 5.09 -23.94
C ALA A 193 10.91 4.93 -23.76
N ASN A 194 11.32 4.64 -22.52
CA ASN A 194 12.68 4.20 -22.21
C ASN A 194 12.70 2.68 -22.04
N MET A 195 12.95 1.93 -23.13
CA MET A 195 12.96 0.47 -23.09
C MET A 195 14.07 -0.10 -22.20
N ASN A 196 15.20 0.61 -22.04
CA ASN A 196 16.28 0.18 -21.14
C ASN A 196 15.85 0.18 -19.66
N ALA A 197 14.98 1.11 -19.26
CA ALA A 197 14.43 1.18 -17.91
C ALA A 197 13.06 0.49 -17.78
N ARG A 198 12.50 -0.03 -18.88
CA ARG A 198 11.11 -0.50 -18.93
C ARG A 198 10.85 -1.65 -17.95
N TYR A 199 11.72 -2.66 -17.91
CA TYR A 199 11.54 -3.77 -16.98
C TYR A 199 11.54 -3.30 -15.52
N ALA A 200 12.50 -2.46 -15.13
CA ALA A 200 12.54 -1.87 -13.79
C ALA A 200 11.26 -1.07 -13.50
N LEU A 201 10.79 -0.26 -14.45
CA LEU A 201 9.53 0.46 -14.32
C LEU A 201 8.35 -0.49 -14.11
N THR A 202 8.23 -1.58 -14.88
CA THR A 202 7.14 -2.55 -14.69
C THR A 202 7.15 -3.15 -13.28
N LYS A 203 8.34 -3.48 -12.74
CA LYS A 203 8.47 -4.05 -11.40
C LYS A 203 8.18 -3.05 -10.28
N LEU A 204 8.46 -1.77 -10.49
CA LEU A 204 8.04 -0.71 -9.58
C LEU A 204 6.51 -0.54 -9.58
N VAL A 205 5.89 -0.47 -10.76
CA VAL A 205 4.44 -0.28 -10.90
C VAL A 205 3.69 -1.50 -10.35
N GLU A 206 4.17 -2.72 -10.62
CA GLU A 206 3.66 -3.96 -10.04
C GLU A 206 3.71 -3.92 -8.51
N GLU A 207 4.85 -3.58 -7.90
CA GLU A 207 4.97 -3.49 -6.43
C GLU A 207 4.01 -2.45 -5.84
N LEU A 208 3.91 -1.27 -6.45
CA LEU A 208 3.00 -0.21 -6.00
C LEU A 208 1.52 -0.65 -6.09
N ALA A 209 1.15 -1.35 -7.16
CA ALA A 209 -0.21 -1.88 -7.33
C ALA A 209 -0.51 -3.00 -6.32
N VAL A 210 0.42 -3.94 -6.11
CA VAL A 210 0.25 -5.04 -5.15
C VAL A 210 0.12 -4.50 -3.72
N ARG A 211 0.89 -3.45 -3.35
CA ARG A 211 0.74 -2.79 -2.05
C ARG A 211 -0.67 -2.24 -1.84
N GLN A 212 -1.21 -1.53 -2.83
CA GLN A 212 -2.58 -1.03 -2.74
C GLN A 212 -3.61 -2.16 -2.69
N LEU A 213 -3.41 -3.23 -3.45
CA LEU A 213 -4.25 -4.43 -3.38
C LEU A 213 -4.22 -5.02 -1.96
N THR A 214 -3.03 -5.24 -1.38
CA THR A 214 -2.90 -5.84 -0.03
C THR A 214 -3.58 -5.00 1.06
N ALA A 215 -3.50 -3.67 0.96
CA ALA A 215 -4.23 -2.77 1.85
C ALA A 215 -5.75 -2.93 1.73
N ALA A 216 -6.25 -3.26 0.53
CA ALA A 216 -7.66 -3.51 0.28
C ALA A 216 -8.11 -4.94 0.65
N VAL A 217 -7.20 -5.92 0.75
CA VAL A 217 -7.54 -7.34 1.04
C VAL A 217 -6.85 -7.88 2.30
N PRO A 218 -7.16 -7.33 3.50
CA PRO A 218 -6.51 -7.77 4.74
C PRO A 218 -6.72 -9.27 4.99
N VAL A 219 -5.67 -9.94 5.48
CA VAL A 219 -5.64 -11.40 5.70
C VAL A 219 -6.75 -11.85 6.67
N GLU A 220 -7.12 -11.02 7.63
CA GLU A 220 -8.18 -11.31 8.60
C GLU A 220 -9.57 -11.39 7.96
N ARG A 221 -9.75 -10.78 6.79
CA ARG A 221 -11.01 -10.78 6.05
C ARG A 221 -11.04 -11.84 4.97
N THR A 222 -9.92 -12.05 4.28
CA THR A 222 -9.85 -12.94 3.12
C THR A 222 -9.33 -14.33 3.43
N GLY A 223 -8.54 -14.48 4.51
CA GLY A 223 -7.78 -15.70 4.81
C GLY A 223 -6.57 -15.90 3.89
N VAL A 224 -6.28 -14.95 2.98
CA VAL A 224 -5.23 -15.07 1.96
C VAL A 224 -4.04 -14.19 2.32
N ILE A 225 -2.84 -14.77 2.35
CA ILE A 225 -1.59 -14.00 2.44
C ILE A 225 -1.21 -13.53 1.04
N VAL A 226 -0.86 -12.25 0.89
CA VAL A 226 -0.35 -11.71 -0.37
C VAL A 226 1.07 -11.19 -0.15
N ASN A 227 2.04 -11.76 -0.85
CA ASN A 227 3.46 -11.45 -0.66
C ASN A 227 4.12 -10.94 -1.94
N MET A 228 5.04 -9.99 -1.79
CA MET A 228 5.88 -9.49 -2.87
C MET A 228 7.29 -10.05 -2.72
N VAL A 229 7.75 -10.84 -3.69
CA VAL A 229 9.05 -11.52 -3.65
C VAL A 229 10.01 -10.93 -4.68
N ALA A 230 11.17 -10.47 -4.21
CA ALA A 230 12.31 -10.12 -5.04
C ALA A 230 13.40 -11.21 -4.91
N PRO A 231 13.58 -12.10 -5.91
CA PRO A 231 14.51 -13.24 -5.82
C PRO A 231 16.00 -12.86 -5.95
N GLY A 232 16.29 -11.61 -6.33
CA GLY A 232 17.64 -11.14 -6.66
C GLY A 232 18.01 -11.42 -8.12
N LEU A 233 19.26 -11.16 -8.49
CA LEU A 233 19.73 -11.40 -9.86
C LEU A 233 19.96 -12.90 -10.06
N CYS A 234 19.23 -13.53 -10.99
CA CYS A 234 19.28 -14.98 -11.19
C CYS A 234 19.56 -15.33 -12.66
N HIS A 235 20.25 -16.45 -12.88
CA HIS A 235 20.37 -17.11 -14.18
C HIS A 235 19.01 -17.67 -14.59
N SER A 236 18.17 -16.82 -15.17
CA SER A 236 16.84 -17.17 -15.66
C SER A 236 16.73 -16.91 -17.16
N GLY A 237 15.70 -17.50 -17.80
CA GLY A 237 15.32 -17.21 -19.19
C GLY A 237 14.81 -15.78 -19.41
N LEU A 238 14.78 -14.95 -18.36
CA LEU A 238 14.43 -13.54 -18.44
C LEU A 238 15.48 -12.80 -19.29
N GLY A 239 15.03 -12.27 -20.42
CA GLY A 239 15.85 -11.62 -21.43
C GLY A 239 16.26 -12.51 -22.61
N ARG A 240 15.63 -13.67 -22.84
CA ARG A 240 15.85 -14.46 -24.07
C ARG A 240 15.55 -13.69 -25.36
N ASP A 241 14.70 -12.66 -25.26
CA ASP A 241 14.22 -11.84 -26.38
C ASP A 241 14.98 -10.49 -26.50
N THR A 242 16.10 -10.30 -25.79
CA THR A 242 16.95 -9.09 -25.89
C THR A 242 17.93 -9.15 -27.06
N GLY A 243 18.43 -7.99 -27.50
CA GLY A 243 19.41 -7.87 -28.57
C GLY A 243 20.78 -8.45 -28.19
N SER A 244 21.60 -8.81 -29.19
CA SER A 244 22.86 -9.56 -28.98
C SER A 244 23.89 -8.83 -28.10
N PHE A 245 23.94 -7.50 -28.15
CA PHE A 245 24.83 -6.68 -27.31
C PHE A 245 24.39 -6.66 -25.84
N THR A 246 23.09 -6.45 -25.59
CA THR A 246 22.49 -6.54 -24.25
C THR A 246 22.64 -7.95 -23.68
N LYS A 247 22.46 -8.99 -24.51
CA LYS A 247 22.72 -10.39 -24.12
C LYS A 247 24.15 -10.62 -23.66
N ALA A 248 25.15 -10.10 -24.37
CA ALA A 248 26.55 -10.24 -23.99
C ALA A 248 26.87 -9.52 -22.66
N MET A 249 26.40 -8.27 -22.49
CA MET A 249 26.58 -7.50 -21.25
C MET A 249 25.88 -8.15 -20.06
N LEU A 250 24.63 -8.59 -20.23
CA LEU A 250 23.88 -9.31 -19.21
C LEU A 250 24.50 -10.67 -18.91
N SER A 251 25.08 -11.37 -19.89
CA SER A 251 25.77 -12.64 -19.69
C SER A 251 27.01 -12.47 -18.82
N ALA A 252 27.82 -11.43 -19.03
CA ALA A 252 28.99 -11.14 -18.21
C ALA A 252 28.63 -10.77 -16.76
N ILE A 253 27.60 -9.92 -16.56
CA ILE A 253 27.10 -9.56 -15.23
C ILE A 253 26.47 -10.78 -14.53
N LYS A 254 25.73 -11.61 -15.26
CA LYS A 254 25.15 -12.85 -14.74
C LYS A 254 26.25 -13.85 -14.35
N ALA A 255 27.28 -14.04 -15.17
CA ALA A 255 28.37 -14.97 -14.88
C ALA A 255 29.17 -14.60 -13.60
N MET A 256 29.30 -13.31 -13.27
CA MET A 256 30.03 -12.87 -12.07
C MET A 256 29.17 -12.77 -10.80
N MET A 257 27.85 -12.61 -10.93
CA MET A 257 27.00 -12.22 -9.80
C MET A 257 25.65 -12.95 -9.73
N ALA A 258 25.13 -13.58 -10.77
CA ALA A 258 23.78 -14.13 -10.71
C ALA A 258 23.73 -15.47 -9.95
N ARG A 259 22.73 -15.59 -9.08
CA ARG A 259 22.35 -16.86 -8.44
C ARG A 259 21.93 -17.88 -9.49
N THR A 260 22.04 -19.15 -9.15
CA THR A 260 21.33 -20.20 -9.91
C THR A 260 19.83 -19.96 -9.83
N SER A 261 19.07 -20.46 -10.80
CA SER A 261 17.60 -20.42 -10.70
C SER A 261 17.09 -21.19 -9.49
N GLU A 262 17.77 -22.27 -9.10
CA GLU A 262 17.47 -23.03 -7.90
C GLU A 262 17.67 -22.18 -6.63
N GLU A 263 18.78 -21.46 -6.49
CA GLU A 263 18.99 -20.64 -5.31
C GLU A 263 18.00 -19.45 -5.25
N GLY A 264 17.69 -18.86 -6.40
CA GLY A 264 16.70 -17.79 -6.50
C GLY A 264 15.28 -18.24 -6.14
N SER A 265 14.88 -19.46 -6.55
CA SER A 265 13.55 -20.03 -6.26
C SER A 265 13.30 -20.20 -4.76
N ARG A 266 14.35 -20.34 -3.94
CA ARG A 266 14.25 -20.43 -2.48
C ARG A 266 13.56 -19.21 -1.85
N THR A 267 13.75 -18.02 -2.43
CA THR A 267 13.03 -16.82 -1.96
C THR A 267 11.55 -16.86 -2.31
N ILE A 268 11.19 -17.48 -3.45
CA ILE A 268 9.80 -17.71 -3.84
C ILE A 268 9.13 -18.72 -2.90
N LEU A 269 9.83 -19.81 -2.57
CA LEU A 269 9.37 -20.79 -1.59
C LEU A 269 9.18 -20.17 -0.21
N HIS A 270 10.14 -19.34 0.25
CA HIS A 270 9.95 -18.56 1.47
C HIS A 270 8.68 -17.69 1.38
N GLY A 271 8.44 -17.03 0.24
CA GLY A 271 7.21 -16.30 -0.01
C GLY A 271 5.93 -17.12 0.08
N LEU A 272 5.96 -18.44 -0.14
CA LEU A 272 4.81 -19.32 0.04
C LEU A 272 4.58 -19.73 1.50
N VAL A 273 5.64 -19.80 2.32
CA VAL A 273 5.60 -20.38 3.68
C VAL A 273 5.88 -19.38 4.81
N ALA A 274 6.06 -18.09 4.52
CA ALA A 274 6.46 -17.05 5.48
C ALA A 274 5.36 -16.59 6.48
N GLY A 275 4.17 -17.18 6.47
CA GLY A 275 3.12 -16.89 7.45
C GLY A 275 2.44 -15.52 7.33
N GLY A 276 1.50 -15.25 8.24
CA GLY A 276 0.67 -14.03 8.19
C GLY A 276 1.45 -12.73 8.38
N GLU A 277 2.58 -12.78 9.09
CA GLU A 277 3.45 -11.62 9.32
C GLU A 277 4.09 -11.08 8.05
N SER A 278 4.11 -11.86 6.98
CA SER A 278 4.68 -11.45 5.70
C SER A 278 3.70 -10.71 4.80
N HIS A 279 2.39 -10.78 5.10
CA HIS A 279 1.33 -10.18 4.28
C HIS A 279 1.62 -8.71 3.96
N GLY A 280 1.55 -8.36 2.68
CA GLY A 280 1.80 -7.01 2.17
C GLY A 280 3.26 -6.55 2.22
N LYS A 281 4.21 -7.44 2.54
CA LYS A 281 5.63 -7.07 2.69
C LYS A 281 6.49 -7.53 1.51
N LEU A 282 7.61 -6.83 1.34
CA LEU A 282 8.70 -7.23 0.45
C LEU A 282 9.54 -8.33 1.10
N LEU A 283 9.76 -9.44 0.39
CA LEU A 283 10.63 -10.54 0.77
C LEU A 283 11.81 -10.62 -0.21
N SER A 284 13.03 -10.70 0.30
CA SER A 284 14.24 -10.90 -0.50
C SER A 284 15.28 -11.70 0.28
N GLY A 285 15.98 -12.60 -0.40
CA GLY A 285 17.00 -13.47 0.21
C GLY A 285 16.49 -14.26 1.41
N CYS A 286 15.30 -14.86 1.26
CA CYS A 286 14.63 -15.67 2.28
C CYS A 286 14.41 -14.93 3.63
N LYS A 287 14.13 -13.62 3.58
CA LYS A 287 13.76 -12.81 4.74
C LYS A 287 12.72 -11.76 4.37
N ILE A 288 11.92 -11.33 5.33
CA ILE A 288 11.10 -10.12 5.23
C ILE A 288 12.03 -8.90 5.26
N LYS A 289 11.96 -8.08 4.20
CA LYS A 289 12.85 -6.95 3.96
C LYS A 289 12.10 -5.66 3.66
N GLU A 290 11.04 -5.41 4.41
CA GLU A 290 10.26 -4.18 4.27
C GLU A 290 11.13 -2.92 4.46
N PHE A 291 12.19 -2.99 5.27
CA PHE A 291 13.18 -1.91 5.45
C PHE A 291 14.06 -1.63 4.22
N TRP A 292 13.92 -2.38 3.11
CA TRP A 292 14.55 -2.09 1.82
C TRP A 292 13.70 -1.19 0.93
N VAL A 293 12.41 -1.10 1.22
CA VAL A 293 11.45 -0.28 0.51
C VAL A 293 11.84 1.18 0.75
N PRO A 294 12.03 1.99 -0.30
CA PRO A 294 12.38 3.40 -0.13
C PRO A 294 11.27 4.17 0.60
N ASP A 295 11.65 5.09 1.49
CA ASP A 295 10.70 5.88 2.29
C ASP A 295 9.65 6.61 1.42
N TRP A 296 10.03 7.03 0.20
CA TRP A 296 9.13 7.72 -0.72
C TRP A 296 7.97 6.84 -1.20
N VAL A 297 8.10 5.51 -1.18
CA VAL A 297 7.01 4.59 -1.55
C VAL A 297 5.90 4.64 -0.50
N ASN A 298 6.26 4.81 0.77
CA ASN A 298 5.34 4.75 1.91
C ASN A 298 4.88 6.13 2.41
N ASN A 299 5.49 7.21 1.93
CA ASN A 299 5.02 8.57 2.24
C ASN A 299 3.70 8.90 1.53
N VAL A 300 3.11 10.05 1.84
CA VAL A 300 1.82 10.50 1.30
C VAL A 300 1.78 10.49 -0.24
N GLU A 301 2.86 10.92 -0.89
CA GLU A 301 2.95 10.95 -2.36
C GLU A 301 3.01 9.53 -2.94
N GLY A 302 3.81 8.65 -2.35
CA GLY A 302 3.89 7.24 -2.74
C GLY A 302 2.56 6.53 -2.59
N GLN A 303 1.85 6.74 -1.47
CA GLN A 303 0.52 6.17 -1.25
C GLN A 303 -0.52 6.71 -2.23
N ARG A 304 -0.48 8.01 -2.55
CA ARG A 304 -1.33 8.60 -3.58
C ARG A 304 -1.08 7.96 -4.95
N LEU A 305 0.19 7.71 -5.27
CA LEU A 305 0.57 7.06 -6.50
C LEU A 305 0.09 5.60 -6.55
N GLN A 306 0.24 4.84 -5.46
CA GLN A 306 -0.29 3.48 -5.32
C GLN A 306 -1.80 3.43 -5.58
N ARG A 307 -2.57 4.34 -4.94
CA ARG A 307 -4.01 4.50 -5.19
C ARG A 307 -4.33 4.82 -6.65
N GLY A 308 -3.64 5.81 -7.23
CA GLY A 308 -3.86 6.20 -8.63
C GLY A 308 -3.61 5.06 -9.63
N ILE A 309 -2.51 4.32 -9.46
CA ILE A 309 -2.20 3.12 -10.27
C ILE A 309 -3.32 2.09 -10.13
N TRP A 310 -3.72 1.78 -8.90
CA TRP A 310 -4.76 0.80 -8.63
C TRP A 310 -6.11 1.20 -9.22
N THR A 311 -6.51 2.47 -9.09
CA THR A 311 -7.75 2.98 -9.67
C THR A 311 -7.80 2.81 -11.19
N GLU A 312 -6.69 3.10 -11.91
CA GLU A 312 -6.64 2.87 -13.35
C GLU A 312 -6.65 1.38 -13.72
N LEU A 313 -5.98 0.52 -12.93
CA LEU A 313 -6.01 -0.94 -13.12
C LEU A 313 -7.41 -1.52 -12.91
N VAL A 314 -8.08 -1.15 -11.82
CA VAL A 314 -9.45 -1.56 -11.49
C VAL A 314 -10.42 -1.22 -12.61
N LYS A 315 -10.32 0.00 -13.20
CA LYS A 315 -11.12 0.38 -14.37
C LYS A 315 -10.86 -0.53 -15.58
N LYS A 316 -9.59 -0.89 -15.83
CA LYS A 316 -9.23 -1.82 -16.91
C LYS A 316 -9.77 -3.22 -16.63
N PHE A 317 -9.69 -3.70 -15.39
CA PHE A 317 -10.17 -5.03 -15.02
C PHE A 317 -11.69 -5.13 -15.15
N GLU A 318 -12.43 -4.14 -14.65
CA GLU A 318 -13.89 -4.10 -14.72
C GLU A 318 -14.39 -4.01 -16.17
N HIS A 319 -13.64 -3.35 -17.06
CA HIS A 319 -13.95 -3.34 -18.48
C HIS A 319 -13.81 -4.72 -19.15
N VAL A 320 -12.84 -5.52 -18.70
CA VAL A 320 -12.52 -6.84 -19.28
C VAL A 320 -13.37 -7.95 -18.67
N GLU A 321 -13.56 -7.92 -17.34
CA GLU A 321 -14.38 -8.85 -16.56
C GLU A 321 -15.31 -8.04 -15.64
N PRO A 322 -16.50 -7.65 -16.12
CA PRO A 322 -17.46 -6.90 -15.32
C PRO A 322 -17.82 -7.63 -14.02
N GLY A 323 -17.77 -6.92 -12.90
CA GLY A 323 -18.06 -7.41 -11.56
C GLY A 323 -16.87 -8.00 -10.82
N CYS A 324 -15.70 -8.14 -11.43
CA CYS A 324 -14.51 -8.69 -10.74
C CYS A 324 -14.09 -7.83 -9.53
N VAL A 325 -14.24 -6.51 -9.63
CA VAL A 325 -13.92 -5.57 -8.54
C VAL A 325 -14.96 -5.66 -7.43
N LYS A 326 -16.24 -5.80 -7.80
CA LYS A 326 -17.33 -6.01 -6.84
C LYS A 326 -17.11 -7.30 -6.05
N GLN A 327 -16.68 -8.38 -6.70
CA GLN A 327 -16.32 -9.63 -6.04
C GLN A 327 -15.20 -9.42 -5.01
N LEU A 328 -14.12 -8.70 -5.37
CA LEU A 328 -13.07 -8.34 -4.41
C LEU A 328 -13.64 -7.58 -3.20
N SER A 329 -14.45 -6.55 -3.42
CA SER A 329 -15.03 -5.76 -2.33
C SER A 329 -15.93 -6.60 -1.42
N SER A 330 -16.61 -7.61 -1.97
CA SER A 330 -17.48 -8.51 -1.21
C SER A 330 -16.69 -9.42 -0.25
N LEU A 331 -15.46 -9.79 -0.60
CA LEU A 331 -14.58 -10.58 0.28
C LEU A 331 -14.30 -9.82 1.59
N VAL A 332 -14.15 -8.50 1.50
CA VAL A 332 -13.84 -7.63 2.65
C VAL A 332 -15.09 -7.31 3.46
N LYS A 333 -16.25 -7.14 2.80
CA LYS A 333 -17.52 -6.81 3.44
C LYS A 333 -18.18 -8.00 4.17
N SER A 334 -17.87 -9.25 3.80
CA SER A 334 -18.66 -10.42 4.22
C SER A 334 -18.53 -10.87 5.69
N SER A 335 -17.63 -10.30 6.50
CA SER A 335 -17.42 -10.73 7.89
C SER A 335 -17.95 -9.76 8.97
N SER A 336 -18.89 -8.88 8.61
CA SER A 336 -19.65 -8.06 9.58
C SER A 336 -20.86 -8.77 10.19
N GLY A 337 -21.10 -10.05 9.85
CA GLY A 337 -22.37 -10.72 10.18
C GLY A 337 -22.35 -11.77 11.28
N GLN A 338 -21.19 -12.20 11.79
CA GLN A 338 -21.16 -13.40 12.64
C GLN A 338 -19.99 -13.51 13.61
N LEU A 339 -19.65 -12.43 14.33
CA LEU A 339 -18.84 -12.55 15.54
C LEU A 339 -18.92 -11.29 16.43
N LEU A 340 -20.14 -10.84 16.82
CA LEU A 340 -20.34 -9.81 17.87
C LEU A 340 -21.81 -9.65 18.31
N VAL A 341 -22.59 -10.73 18.41
CA VAL A 341 -24.01 -10.69 18.89
C VAL A 341 -24.17 -11.28 20.31
N THR A 342 -23.11 -11.47 21.08
CA THR A 342 -23.22 -12.09 22.42
C THR A 342 -22.71 -11.27 23.60
N THR A 343 -22.44 -9.97 23.45
CA THR A 343 -22.06 -9.11 24.60
C THR A 343 -22.53 -7.65 24.50
N ALA A 344 -23.64 -7.35 23.81
CA ALA A 344 -24.21 -5.99 23.72
C ALA A 344 -25.70 -5.92 24.13
N SER A 345 -26.08 -6.63 25.20
CA SER A 345 -27.44 -6.49 25.79
C SER A 345 -27.44 -6.34 27.32
N ALA A 346 -26.31 -5.99 27.92
CA ALA A 346 -26.25 -5.61 29.33
C ALA A 346 -25.42 -4.33 29.46
N LEU A 347 -26.05 -3.16 29.26
CA LEU A 347 -25.64 -1.86 29.82
C LEU A 347 -26.57 -0.67 29.46
N ILE A 348 -27.82 -0.91 29.04
CA ILE A 348 -28.86 0.14 29.02
C ILE A 348 -29.78 -0.10 30.21
N ALA A 349 -29.33 0.30 31.40
CA ALA A 349 -30.16 0.59 32.56
C ALA A 349 -29.31 1.18 33.69
N ASN A 350 -29.08 2.50 33.69
CA ASN A 350 -29.17 3.28 34.93
C ASN A 350 -29.26 4.80 34.64
N PRO A 351 -30.33 5.49 35.07
CA PRO A 351 -30.45 6.94 34.96
C PRO A 351 -30.01 7.61 36.27
N HIS A 352 -28.82 8.20 36.29
CA HIS A 352 -28.46 9.18 37.32
C HIS A 352 -27.71 10.35 36.70
N HIS A 353 -28.47 11.32 36.21
CA HIS A 353 -28.06 12.72 36.16
C HIS A 353 -28.22 13.33 37.55
N PRO A 354 -27.37 14.30 37.90
CA PRO A 354 -27.89 15.47 38.59
C PRO A 354 -27.54 16.77 37.84
N THR A 355 -28.57 17.62 37.74
CA THR A 355 -28.55 19.11 37.84
C THR A 355 -27.66 19.90 36.89
N SER A 356 -28.23 20.50 35.83
CA SER A 356 -28.87 21.84 35.81
C SER A 356 -27.87 22.97 35.50
N ILE A 357 -27.86 23.41 34.25
CA ILE A 357 -27.36 24.75 33.89
C ILE A 357 -28.59 25.65 33.83
N THR A 358 -28.69 26.53 34.82
CA THR A 358 -29.67 27.61 34.88
C THR A 358 -29.35 28.66 33.81
N SER A 359 -30.37 29.05 33.06
CA SER A 359 -30.39 30.20 32.17
C SER A 359 -30.21 31.50 32.94
N SER A 360 -29.23 32.30 32.54
CA SER A 360 -29.26 33.76 32.72
C SER A 360 -28.96 34.42 31.39
N SER A 361 -29.89 35.26 30.97
CA SER A 361 -29.81 36.17 29.82
C SER A 361 -28.72 37.21 30.08
N ASP A 362 -27.89 37.47 29.06
CA ASP A 362 -26.73 38.39 29.00
C ASP A 362 -25.34 37.86 29.40
N GLY A 363 -25.07 36.57 29.16
CA GLY A 363 -23.72 36.02 29.19
C GLY A 363 -23.20 35.72 27.78
N ILE A 364 -22.28 36.53 27.24
CA ILE A 364 -21.40 36.07 26.16
C ILE A 364 -20.66 34.86 26.74
N ALA A 365 -20.87 33.67 26.19
CA ALA A 365 -20.11 32.49 26.59
C ALA A 365 -18.62 32.82 26.44
N ILE A 366 -17.92 32.91 27.57
CA ILE A 366 -16.47 33.09 27.59
C ILE A 366 -15.89 31.76 27.12
N MET A 367 -15.28 31.76 25.94
CA MET A 367 -14.62 30.58 25.39
C MET A 367 -13.18 30.51 25.90
N ALA A 368 -12.71 29.32 26.29
CA ALA A 368 -11.34 29.09 26.72
C ALA A 368 -10.32 29.51 25.64
N ILE A 369 -10.52 29.07 24.39
CA ILE A 369 -9.67 29.39 23.24
C ILE A 369 -10.46 30.13 22.16
N ASN A 370 -10.13 31.39 21.90
CA ASN A 370 -10.80 32.22 20.91
C ASN A 370 -10.37 31.90 19.47
N TYR A 371 -9.11 31.54 19.27
CA TYR A 371 -8.55 31.17 17.96
C TYR A 371 -7.26 30.33 18.08
N LEU A 372 -6.97 29.57 17.03
CA LEU A 372 -5.70 28.86 16.85
C LEU A 372 -5.11 29.16 15.47
N ILE A 373 -3.87 29.62 15.44
CA ILE A 373 -3.14 30.04 14.25
C ILE A 373 -1.84 29.23 14.17
N LEU A 374 -1.55 28.74 12.96
CA LEU A 374 -0.28 28.13 12.60
C LEU A 374 0.50 29.06 11.67
N LEU A 375 1.71 29.42 12.08
CA LEU A 375 2.62 30.26 11.30
C LEU A 375 3.90 29.53 10.91
N SER A 376 4.40 29.81 9.72
CA SER A 376 5.77 29.47 9.35
C SER A 376 6.77 30.43 10.00
N ARG A 377 8.05 30.03 10.01
CA ARG A 377 9.16 30.89 10.44
C ARG A 377 9.25 32.21 9.65
N GLN A 378 8.72 32.26 8.42
CA GLN A 378 8.66 33.47 7.60
C GLN A 378 7.39 34.30 7.83
N GLY A 379 6.54 33.92 8.78
CA GLY A 379 5.28 34.61 9.08
C GLY A 379 4.16 34.33 8.09
N LYS A 380 4.26 33.26 7.30
CA LYS A 380 3.15 32.82 6.45
C LYS A 380 2.15 32.02 7.29
N VAL A 381 0.88 32.39 7.23
CA VAL A 381 -0.21 31.62 7.86
C VAL A 381 -0.41 30.32 7.09
N ARG A 382 -0.42 29.19 7.81
CA ARG A 382 -0.68 27.85 7.27
C ARG A 382 -2.06 27.33 7.64
N LEU A 383 -2.56 27.73 8.81
CA LEU A 383 -3.88 27.38 9.32
C LEU A 383 -4.34 28.51 10.25
N ALA A 384 -5.64 28.83 10.24
CA ALA A 384 -6.23 29.79 11.17
C ALA A 384 -7.69 29.42 11.45
N LYS A 385 -7.96 28.84 12.62
CA LYS A 385 -9.31 28.54 13.12
C LYS A 385 -9.73 29.60 14.13
N TRP A 386 -10.96 30.09 13.98
CA TRP A 386 -11.56 31.09 14.85
C TRP A 386 -12.80 30.49 15.49
N PHE A 387 -12.84 30.47 16.82
CA PHE A 387 -13.97 29.94 17.60
C PHE A 387 -14.94 31.05 18.01
N GLN A 388 -14.45 32.29 18.06
CA GLN A 388 -15.27 33.48 18.25
C GLN A 388 -15.65 34.14 16.91
N THR A 389 -16.87 34.67 16.83
CA THR A 389 -17.30 35.51 15.70
C THR A 389 -16.56 36.84 15.74
N MET A 390 -15.84 37.16 14.66
CA MET A 390 -15.06 38.40 14.54
C MET A 390 -15.11 38.91 13.10
N SER A 391 -14.99 40.22 12.91
CA SER A 391 -14.93 40.80 11.57
C SER A 391 -13.63 40.39 10.84
N PRO A 392 -13.64 40.30 9.49
CA PRO A 392 -12.42 40.01 8.72
C PRO A 392 -11.28 41.01 8.99
N LYS A 393 -11.62 42.28 9.24
CA LYS A 393 -10.67 43.35 9.58
C LYS A 393 -9.96 43.08 10.91
N GLU A 394 -10.71 42.62 11.92
CA GLU A 394 -10.14 42.25 13.22
C GLU A 394 -9.27 41.01 13.11
N LYS A 395 -9.73 39.97 12.40
CA LYS A 395 -8.94 38.75 12.14
C LYS A 395 -7.60 39.08 11.48
N ALA A 396 -7.61 39.90 10.43
CA ALA A 396 -6.39 40.34 9.75
C ALA A 396 -5.44 41.13 10.66
N LYS A 397 -6.00 42.00 11.52
CA LYS A 397 -5.21 42.76 12.51
C LYS A 397 -4.57 41.83 13.54
N ILE A 398 -5.32 40.88 14.08
CA ILE A 398 -4.81 39.90 15.05
C ILE A 398 -3.71 39.06 14.44
N VAL A 399 -3.92 38.51 13.24
CA VAL A 399 -2.89 37.73 12.53
C VAL A 399 -1.61 38.56 12.39
N LYS A 400 -1.71 39.83 11.97
CA LYS A 400 -0.55 40.71 11.82
C LYS A 400 0.17 40.95 13.16
N ASP A 401 -0.56 41.40 14.17
CA ASP A 401 0.00 41.83 15.46
C ASP A 401 0.62 40.62 16.20
N VAL A 402 -0.11 39.50 16.28
CA VAL A 402 0.34 38.28 16.95
C VAL A 402 1.52 37.63 16.22
N SER A 403 1.53 37.64 14.88
CA SER A 403 2.69 37.13 14.11
C SER A 403 3.97 37.89 14.44
N GLN A 404 3.89 39.23 14.51
CA GLN A 404 5.05 40.06 14.85
C GLN A 404 5.53 39.80 16.28
N LEU A 405 4.60 39.71 17.24
CA LEU A 405 4.91 39.44 18.64
C LEU A 405 5.60 38.09 18.83
N VAL A 406 5.08 37.01 18.22
CA VAL A 406 5.60 35.65 18.39
C VAL A 406 6.92 35.44 17.65
N LEU A 407 7.07 35.95 16.41
CA LEU A 407 8.29 35.75 15.62
C LEU A 407 9.50 36.53 16.15
N ALA A 408 9.27 37.61 16.91
CA ALA A 408 10.33 38.36 17.57
C ALA A 408 10.92 37.65 18.81
N ARG A 409 10.32 36.54 19.27
CA ARG A 409 10.71 35.87 20.52
C ARG A 409 11.98 35.04 20.38
N ARG A 410 12.80 35.05 21.43
CA ARG A 410 14.01 34.20 21.56
C ARG A 410 13.66 32.90 22.28
N THR A 411 14.45 31.85 22.06
CA THR A 411 14.19 30.47 22.56
C THR A 411 14.14 30.32 24.08
N ARG A 412 14.71 31.26 24.86
CA ARG A 412 14.70 31.24 26.33
C ARG A 412 13.57 32.07 26.96
N MET A 413 12.74 32.71 26.14
CA MET A 413 11.62 33.51 26.64
C MET A 413 10.38 32.65 26.85
N CYS A 414 9.48 33.06 27.74
CA CYS A 414 8.26 32.31 28.04
C CYS A 414 7.32 32.19 26.83
N ASN A 415 6.45 31.20 26.89
CA ASN A 415 5.50 30.85 25.83
C ASN A 415 4.17 31.63 25.91
N PHE A 416 4.07 32.59 26.84
CA PHE A 416 2.86 33.35 27.15
C PHE A 416 3.11 34.85 26.93
N LEU A 417 2.15 35.55 26.33
CA LEU A 417 2.19 36.99 26.09
C LEU A 417 0.82 37.60 26.38
N GLU A 418 0.79 38.80 26.94
CA GLU A 418 -0.44 39.60 27.02
C GLU A 418 -0.73 40.24 25.66
N TYR A 419 -2.00 40.19 25.24
CA TYR A 419 -2.46 40.84 24.01
C TYR A 419 -3.90 41.33 24.18
N LYS A 420 -4.04 42.63 24.47
CA LYS A 420 -5.33 43.26 24.82
C LYS A 420 -5.96 42.50 26.00
N ASP A 421 -7.24 42.12 25.89
CA ASP A 421 -7.99 41.42 26.93
C ASP A 421 -7.84 39.89 26.86
N THR A 422 -6.87 39.41 26.07
CA THR A 422 -6.58 37.97 25.85
C THR A 422 -5.11 37.66 26.10
N LYS A 423 -4.82 36.38 26.33
CA LYS A 423 -3.46 35.86 26.44
C LYS A 423 -3.11 35.10 25.16
N ILE A 424 -1.88 35.28 24.69
CA ILE A 424 -1.30 34.49 23.60
C ILE A 424 -0.47 33.38 24.19
N VAL A 425 -0.85 32.15 23.92
CA VAL A 425 -0.09 30.95 24.26
C VAL A 425 0.48 30.36 22.97
N TYR A 426 1.79 30.16 22.90
CA TYR A 426 2.39 29.61 21.69
C TYR A 426 3.44 28.55 21.96
N ARG A 427 3.64 27.62 21.02
CA ARG A 427 4.74 26.66 21.03
C ARG A 427 5.33 26.49 19.65
N ARG A 428 6.66 26.36 19.59
CA ARG A 428 7.39 26.13 18.35
C ARG A 428 7.73 24.66 18.20
N TYR A 429 7.38 24.09 17.05
CA TYR A 429 7.80 22.75 16.61
C TYR A 429 8.52 22.89 15.26
N ALA A 430 9.81 22.55 15.22
CA ALA A 430 10.67 22.74 14.05
C ALA A 430 10.59 24.18 13.47
N SER A 431 10.06 24.36 12.25
CA SER A 431 9.88 25.65 11.56
C SER A 431 8.53 26.32 11.82
N LEU A 432 7.62 25.66 12.56
CA LEU A 432 6.25 26.09 12.76
C LEU A 432 6.00 26.64 14.16
N PHE A 433 5.14 27.65 14.23
CA PHE A 433 4.65 28.25 15.47
C PHE A 433 3.15 28.01 15.57
N PHE A 434 2.74 27.28 16.60
CA PHE A 434 1.35 27.06 16.97
C PHE A 434 0.97 28.06 18.02
N ILE A 435 -0.07 28.85 17.77
CA ILE A 435 -0.42 30.02 18.56
C ILE A 435 -1.91 29.96 18.86
N ALA A 436 -2.28 30.02 20.13
CA ALA A 436 -3.65 30.13 20.59
C ALA A 436 -3.86 31.48 21.27
N GLY A 437 -4.98 32.14 20.97
CA GLY A 437 -5.51 33.23 21.79
C GLY A 437 -6.47 32.65 22.81
N ALA A 438 -6.14 32.75 24.09
CA ALA A 438 -6.94 32.26 25.21
C ALA A 438 -7.57 33.42 26.00
N SER A 439 -8.67 33.13 26.70
CA SER A 439 -9.25 34.11 27.64
C SER A 439 -8.23 34.51 28.70
N SER A 440 -8.32 35.74 29.20
CA SER A 440 -7.46 36.22 30.29
C SER A 440 -7.70 35.47 31.60
N ASP A 441 -8.86 34.84 31.75
CA ASP A 441 -9.29 34.08 32.92
C ASP A 441 -8.95 32.57 32.83
N ASP A 442 -8.47 32.10 31.68
CA ASP A 442 -8.11 30.69 31.46
C ASP A 442 -6.65 30.38 31.79
N ASN A 443 -6.35 29.11 32.00
CA ASN A 443 -5.02 28.60 32.37
C ASN A 443 -4.14 28.37 31.14
N GLU A 444 -3.06 29.11 31.04
CA GLU A 444 -2.16 29.09 29.88
C GLU A 444 -1.44 27.75 29.70
N LEU A 445 -1.24 27.00 30.79
CA LEU A 445 -0.62 25.66 30.74
C LEU A 445 -1.57 24.64 30.12
N ILE A 446 -2.88 24.77 30.36
CA ILE A 446 -3.89 23.91 29.73
C ILE A 446 -3.90 24.18 28.23
N THR A 447 -3.94 25.45 27.81
CA THR A 447 -3.86 25.83 26.40
C THR A 447 -2.58 25.32 25.74
N LEU A 448 -1.44 25.38 26.45
CA LEU A 448 -0.16 24.88 25.93
C LEU A 448 -0.17 23.36 25.72
N GLU A 449 -0.83 22.61 26.61
CA GLU A 449 -0.99 21.16 26.47
C GLU A 449 -1.98 20.80 25.38
N VAL A 450 -3.04 21.59 25.16
CA VAL A 450 -3.94 21.44 24.00
C VAL A 450 -3.17 21.60 22.69
N ILE A 451 -2.31 22.62 22.59
CA ILE A 451 -1.42 22.79 21.42
C ILE A 451 -0.53 21.55 21.23
N HIS A 452 0.03 21.01 22.31
CA HIS A 452 0.86 19.81 22.24
C HIS A 452 0.07 18.59 21.77
N ARG A 453 -1.11 18.36 22.34
CA ARG A 453 -2.02 17.27 21.99
C ARG A 453 -2.39 17.30 20.51
N TYR A 454 -2.70 18.49 19.99
CA TYR A 454 -2.99 18.68 18.57
C TYR A 454 -1.82 18.27 17.68
N VAL A 455 -0.59 18.71 18.02
CA VAL A 455 0.61 18.36 17.27
C VAL A 455 0.90 16.86 17.32
N GLU A 456 0.74 16.21 18.46
CA GLU A 456 0.94 14.76 18.58
C GLU A 456 -0.09 13.95 17.78
N GLN A 457 -1.35 14.42 17.71
CA GLN A 457 -2.38 13.78 16.90
C GLN A 457 -2.07 13.92 15.40
N MET A 458 -1.66 15.11 14.96
CA MET A 458 -1.20 15.31 13.59
C MET A 458 0.04 14.47 13.28
N ASP A 459 1.05 14.45 14.14
CA ASP A 459 2.27 13.69 13.93
C ASP A 459 1.99 12.19 13.75
N LYS A 460 1.06 11.68 14.54
CA LYS A 460 0.59 10.29 14.44
C LYS A 460 -0.27 10.03 13.20
N TYR A 461 -1.10 10.98 12.78
CA TYR A 461 -1.91 10.87 11.56
C TYR A 461 -1.05 10.90 10.30
N TYR A 462 -0.15 11.87 10.17
CA TYR A 462 0.70 12.06 8.99
C TYR A 462 1.94 11.15 8.96
N GLY A 463 2.32 10.53 10.09
CA GLY A 463 3.48 9.66 10.16
C GLY A 463 4.80 10.43 10.04
N ASN A 464 5.05 11.34 11.00
CA ASN A 464 6.05 12.42 11.01
C ASN A 464 5.59 13.66 10.24
N VAL A 465 4.76 14.49 10.90
CA VAL A 465 4.16 15.67 10.26
C VAL A 465 5.20 16.74 9.94
N CYS A 466 5.17 17.28 8.72
CA CYS A 466 5.96 18.44 8.32
C CYS A 466 5.08 19.60 7.83
N GLU A 467 5.68 20.78 7.65
CA GLU A 467 4.96 21.98 7.20
C GLU A 467 4.29 21.79 5.83
N LEU A 468 4.85 20.97 4.94
CA LEU A 468 4.25 20.70 3.63
C LEU A 468 2.98 19.84 3.74
N ASP A 469 2.93 18.87 4.66
CA ASP A 469 1.75 18.01 4.86
C ASP A 469 0.54 18.84 5.26
N ILE A 470 0.74 19.81 6.16
CA ILE A 470 -0.31 20.71 6.62
C ILE A 470 -0.75 21.67 5.50
N ILE A 471 0.15 22.06 4.59
CA ILE A 471 -0.20 22.94 3.45
C ILE A 471 -1.02 22.18 2.40
N PHE A 472 -0.58 20.98 2.03
CA PHE A 472 -1.20 20.21 0.95
C PHE A 472 -2.44 19.45 1.39
N SER A 473 -2.59 19.21 2.70
CA SER A 473 -3.75 18.51 3.29
C SER A 473 -4.30 19.29 4.47
N PHE A 474 -4.45 20.62 4.32
CA PHE A 474 -4.93 21.51 5.38
C PHE A 474 -6.31 21.11 5.93
N THR A 475 -7.18 20.55 5.07
CA THR A 475 -8.50 20.05 5.47
C THR A 475 -8.41 19.00 6.57
N LYS A 476 -7.47 18.06 6.47
CA LYS A 476 -7.26 17.01 7.49
C LYS A 476 -6.74 17.59 8.80
N ALA A 477 -5.89 18.61 8.73
CA ALA A 477 -5.45 19.34 9.92
C ALA A 477 -6.64 20.03 10.63
N TYR A 478 -7.56 20.64 9.87
CA TYR A 478 -8.82 21.16 10.44
C TYR A 478 -9.67 20.05 11.05
N TRP A 479 -9.85 18.90 10.41
CA TRP A 479 -10.67 17.83 10.99
C TRP A 479 -10.10 17.30 12.30
N ILE A 480 -8.78 17.07 12.37
CA ILE A 480 -8.12 16.67 13.62
C ILE A 480 -8.35 17.74 14.70
N LEU A 481 -8.25 19.02 14.33
CA LEU A 481 -8.49 20.13 15.24
C LEU A 481 -9.94 20.18 15.71
N ASP A 482 -10.89 19.82 14.85
CA ASP A 482 -12.34 19.89 15.13
C ASP A 482 -12.81 18.73 16.01
N GLU A 483 -12.19 17.55 15.87
CA GLU A 483 -12.40 16.45 16.81
C GLU A 483 -11.79 16.75 18.19
N LEU A 484 -10.68 17.48 18.22
CA LEU A 484 -10.02 17.88 19.47
C LEU A 484 -10.77 19.03 20.17
N LEU A 485 -11.18 20.05 19.42
CA LEU A 485 -11.77 21.28 19.93
C LEU A 485 -13.12 21.60 19.31
N LEU A 486 -14.11 21.84 20.17
CA LEU A 486 -15.43 22.33 19.77
C LEU A 486 -15.72 23.65 20.43
N ALA A 487 -16.04 24.67 19.64
CA ALA A 487 -16.35 26.01 20.12
C ALA A 487 -15.31 26.58 21.11
N GLY A 488 -14.02 26.29 20.88
CA GLY A 488 -12.92 26.79 21.71
C GLY A 488 -12.65 25.97 22.98
N GLU A 489 -13.41 24.90 23.22
CA GLU A 489 -13.29 24.01 24.36
C GLU A 489 -12.74 22.63 23.96
N LEU A 490 -12.07 21.96 24.90
CA LEU A 490 -11.57 20.59 24.70
C LEU A 490 -12.74 19.60 24.64
N GLN A 491 -12.95 18.99 23.47
CA GLN A 491 -14.01 18.00 23.24
C GLN A 491 -13.52 16.57 23.52
N GLU A 492 -12.44 16.15 22.87
CA GLU A 492 -11.92 14.78 22.97
C GLU A 492 -10.40 14.78 23.18
N SER A 493 -9.98 14.34 24.36
CA SER A 493 -8.57 14.30 24.77
C SER A 493 -7.86 13.02 24.33
N SER A 494 -8.60 11.96 24.02
CA SER A 494 -8.10 10.66 23.58
C SER A 494 -7.58 10.71 22.15
N LYS A 495 -6.26 10.64 22.01
CA LYS A 495 -5.59 10.47 20.70
C LYS A 495 -6.17 9.30 19.90
N LYS A 496 -6.52 8.20 20.58
CA LYS A 496 -7.04 6.99 19.91
C LYS A 496 -8.44 7.22 19.36
N THR A 497 -9.27 7.99 20.07
CA THR A 497 -10.64 8.27 19.63
C THR A 497 -10.62 9.25 18.46
N VAL A 498 -9.91 10.38 18.60
CA VAL A 498 -9.76 11.37 17.51
C VAL A 498 -9.29 10.69 16.23
N LEU A 499 -8.19 9.94 16.28
CA LEU A 499 -7.66 9.28 15.08
C LEU A 499 -8.60 8.23 14.48
N ARG A 500 -9.45 7.60 15.30
CA ARG A 500 -10.48 6.68 14.81
C ARG A 500 -11.57 7.44 14.05
N CYS A 501 -12.04 8.56 14.58
CA CYS A 501 -13.04 9.41 13.92
C CYS A 501 -12.50 9.93 12.58
N ILE A 502 -11.26 10.43 12.56
CA ILE A 502 -10.63 10.90 11.32
C ILE A 502 -10.48 9.77 10.30
N ALA A 503 -10.06 8.57 10.73
CA ALA A 503 -9.97 7.43 9.82
C ALA A 503 -11.34 6.99 9.26
N GLN A 504 -12.42 7.15 10.03
CA GLN A 504 -13.78 6.91 9.54
C GLN A 504 -14.21 7.99 8.55
N GLN A 505 -13.88 9.26 8.80
CA GLN A 505 -14.15 10.36 7.86
C GLN A 505 -13.38 10.17 6.55
N ASP A 506 -12.12 9.76 6.60
CA ASP A 506 -11.33 9.41 5.41
C ASP A 506 -12.02 8.31 4.60
N SER A 507 -12.50 7.26 5.28
CA SER A 507 -13.24 6.18 4.63
C SER A 507 -14.56 6.64 4.01
N LEU A 508 -15.24 7.62 4.59
CA LEU A 508 -16.49 8.16 4.06
C LEU A 508 -16.25 9.09 2.86
N GLU A 509 -15.21 9.94 2.93
CA GLU A 509 -14.81 10.79 1.79
C GLU A 509 -14.40 9.93 0.60
N ASP A 510 -13.65 8.84 0.84
CA ASP A 510 -13.29 7.88 -0.21
C ASP A 510 -14.54 7.23 -0.83
N MET A 511 -15.56 6.90 -0.03
CA MET A 511 -16.84 6.37 -0.52
C MET A 511 -17.65 7.38 -1.33
N GLU A 512 -17.70 8.65 -0.92
CA GLU A 512 -18.43 9.70 -1.65
C GLU A 512 -17.78 10.01 -3.00
N VAL A 513 -16.45 10.00 -3.07
CA VAL A 513 -15.70 10.13 -4.33
C VAL A 513 -16.00 8.96 -5.26
N GLU A 514 -16.10 7.73 -4.74
CA GLU A 514 -16.52 6.56 -5.52
C GLU A 514 -17.96 6.71 -6.07
N ASP A 515 -18.89 7.24 -5.28
CA ASP A 515 -20.28 7.47 -5.70
C ASP A 515 -20.41 8.60 -6.74
N GLU A 516 -19.64 9.69 -6.63
CA GLU A 516 -19.63 10.77 -7.64
C GLU A 516 -19.04 10.31 -8.97
N VAL A 517 -17.97 9.52 -8.93
CA VAL A 517 -17.38 8.92 -10.15
C VAL A 517 -18.38 7.97 -10.81
N THR A 518 -19.18 7.24 -10.02
CA THR A 518 -20.21 6.33 -10.52
C THR A 518 -21.40 7.06 -11.15
N LYS A 519 -21.71 8.29 -10.73
CA LYS A 519 -22.80 9.11 -11.29
C LYS A 519 -22.42 9.89 -12.55
N ILE A 520 -21.13 10.11 -12.79
CA ILE A 520 -20.61 10.81 -13.97
C ILE A 520 -20.39 9.84 -15.15
N MET A 521 -20.36 8.54 -14.87
CA MET A 521 -20.42 7.46 -15.86
C MET A 521 -21.86 7.09 -16.17
#